data_AF-A0A831SM41-F1
#
_entry.id   AF-A0A831SM41-F1
#
_cell.length_a   1.000
_cell.length_b   1.000
_cell.length_c   1.000
_cell.angle_alpha   90.00
_cell.angle_beta   90.00
_cell.angle_gamma   90.00
#
_symmetry.space_group_name_H-M   'P 1'
#
loop_
_entity.id
_entity.type
_entity.pdbx_description
1 polymer ?
#
loop_
_entity_poly.entity_id
_entity_poly.type
_entity_poly.pdbx_seq_one_letter_code
_entity_poly.pdbx_strand_id
1 'polypeptide(L)' 'MGCAKKRMNPRVVNHVNRNFTILFTEMVIKAVYQLPPPWELKSRGRKGYDPRLVAICCILKVAFNL' A
#
# COMPACT_ATOMS: atom_id res chain seq x y z
N MET A 1 31.98 13.89 -2.22
CA MET A 1 31.87 12.91 -1.11
C MET A 1 30.55 13.12 -0.40
N GLY A 2 29.67 12.12 -0.36
CA GLY A 2 28.38 12.26 0.33
C GLY A 2 28.60 12.32 1.84
N CYS A 3 28.09 13.36 2.51
CA CYS A 3 28.11 13.44 3.96
C CYS A 3 27.39 12.24 4.57
N ALA A 4 27.94 11.70 5.66
CA ALA A 4 27.30 10.65 6.44
C ALA A 4 25.92 11.15 6.91
N LYS A 5 24.85 10.43 6.54
CA LYS A 5 23.51 10.74 7.04
C LYS A 5 23.51 10.66 8.57
N LYS A 6 23.01 11.71 9.21
CA LYS A 6 22.86 11.76 10.68
C LYS A 6 21.98 10.58 11.12
N ARG A 7 22.50 9.75 12.01
CA ARG A 7 21.73 8.62 12.57
C ARG A 7 20.57 9.20 13.38
N MET A 8 19.35 8.85 12.99
CA MET A 8 18.14 9.21 13.73
C MET A 8 17.91 8.21 14.87
N ASN A 9 17.23 8.66 15.93
CA ASN A 9 16.88 7.78 17.05
C ASN A 9 15.98 6.64 16.53
N PRO A 10 16.36 5.36 16.75
CA PRO A 10 15.61 4.22 16.22
C PRO A 10 14.16 4.16 16.73
N ARG A 11 13.87 4.67 17.94
CA ARG A 11 12.49 4.74 18.45
C ARG A 11 11.62 5.68 17.61
N VAL A 12 12.17 6.83 17.24
CA VAL A 12 11.48 7.84 16.42
C VAL A 12 11.26 7.29 15.02
N VAL A 13 12.30 6.71 14.41
CA VAL A 13 12.21 6.10 13.07
C VAL A 13 11.17 4.98 13.04
N ASN A 14 11.17 4.08 14.03
CA ASN A 14 10.19 3.00 14.10
C ASN A 14 8.76 3.52 14.28
N HIS A 15 8.56 4.54 15.12
CA HIS A 15 7.25 5.15 15.32
C HIS A 15 6.73 5.79 14.03
N VAL A 16 7.56 6.60 13.36
CA VAL A 16 7.22 7.25 12.09
C VAL A 16 6.93 6.22 11.01
N ASN A 17 7.76 5.18 10.86
CA ASN A 17 7.56 4.15 9.86
C ASN A 17 6.24 3.39 10.07
N ARG A 18 5.91 3.02 11.31
CA ARG A 18 4.64 2.34 11.62
C ARG A 18 3.44 3.22 11.30
N ASN A 19 3.46 4.48 11.73
CA ASN A 19 2.38 5.42 11.45
C ASN A 19 2.23 5.66 9.95
N PHE A 20 3.35 5.80 9.23
CA PHE A 20 3.36 5.94 7.78
C PHE A 20 2.70 4.73 7.11
N THR A 21 3.09 3.51 7.49
CA THR A 21 2.48 2.28 6.93
C THR A 21 0.98 2.23 7.14
N ILE A 22 0.49 2.56 8.36
CA ILE A 22 -0.94 2.55 8.68
C ILE A 22 -1.67 3.60 7.83
N LEU A 23 -1.25 4.86 7.90
CA LEU A 23 -1.92 5.97 7.21
C LEU A 23 -1.88 5.81 5.68
N PHE A 24 -0.74 5.36 5.14
CA PHE A 24 -0.60 5.10 3.72
C PHE A 24 -1.56 3.99 3.27
N THR A 25 -1.66 2.90 4.04
CA THR A 25 -2.57 1.80 3.72
C THR A 25 -4.03 2.25 3.72
N GLU A 26 -4.46 3.01 4.73
CA GLU A 26 -5.81 3.56 4.79
C GLU A 26 -6.13 4.48 3.60
N MET A 27 -5.17 5.32 3.20
CA MET A 27 -5.33 6.22 2.06
C MET A 27 -5.43 5.47 0.74
N VAL A 28 -4.63 4.41 0.54
CA VAL A 28 -4.72 3.56 -0.65
C VAL A 28 -6.07 2.87 -0.74
N ILE A 29 -6.57 2.33 0.39
CA ILE A 29 -7.90 1.72 0.43
C ILE A 29 -8.96 2.76 0.02
N LYS A 30 -8.96 3.94 0.64
CA LYS A 30 -9.92 5.01 0.29
C LYS A 30 -9.85 5.38 -1.20
N ALA A 31 -8.65 5.54 -1.74
CA ALA A 31 -8.45 5.88 -3.15
C ALA A 31 -9.00 4.79 -4.08
N VAL A 32 -8.72 3.52 -3.82
CA VAL A 32 -9.23 2.40 -4.64
C VAL A 32 -10.75 2.30 -4.59
N TYR A 33 -11.37 2.57 -3.44
CA TYR A 33 -12.84 2.56 -3.33
C TYR A 33 -13.52 3.76 -4.00
N GLN A 34 -12.82 4.89 -4.14
CA GLN A 34 -13.33 6.07 -4.84
C GLN A 34 -13.23 5.96 -6.37
N LEU A 35 -12.37 5.09 -6.88
CA LEU A 35 -12.19 4.90 -8.32
C LEU A 35 -13.47 4.32 -8.97
N PRO A 36 -13.87 4.83 -10.14
CA PRO A 36 -15.05 4.35 -10.85
C PRO A 36 -14.91 2.86 -11.23
N PRO A 37 -16.04 2.16 -11.47
CA PRO A 37 -16.01 0.83 -12.10
C PRO A 37 -15.23 0.87 -13.43
N PRO A 38 -14.65 -0.26 -13.92
CA PRO A 38 -15.09 -1.64 -13.71
C PRO A 38 -14.26 -2.42 -12.67
N TRP A 39 -14.95 -2.92 -11.65
CA TRP A 39 -14.42 -3.86 -10.65
C TRP A 39 -15.02 -5.26 -10.82
N GLU A 40 -15.28 -5.64 -12.06
CA GLU A 40 -16.03 -6.86 -12.39
C GLU A 40 -15.28 -8.11 -11.92
N LEU A 41 -15.99 -8.94 -11.16
CA LEU A 41 -15.53 -10.27 -10.83
C LEU A 41 -15.57 -11.11 -12.11
N LYS A 42 -14.49 -11.87 -12.36
CA LYS A 42 -14.46 -12.81 -13.48
C LYS A 42 -15.59 -13.82 -13.33
N SER A 43 -16.54 -13.82 -14.26
CA SER A 43 -17.71 -14.71 -14.26
C SER A 43 -17.41 -16.12 -14.80
N ARG A 44 -16.27 -16.29 -15.50
CA ARG A 44 -15.84 -17.57 -16.09
C ARG A 44 -14.44 -17.96 -15.60
N GLY A 45 -14.27 -19.26 -15.33
CA GLY A 45 -13.00 -19.86 -14.89
C GLY A 45 -12.90 -20.03 -13.38
N ARG A 46 -11.67 -20.09 -12.85
CA ARG A 46 -11.42 -20.19 -11.39
C ARG A 46 -11.97 -18.96 -10.68
N LYS A 47 -12.50 -19.15 -9.47
CA LYS A 47 -13.00 -18.06 -8.62
C LYS A 47 -11.92 -16.99 -8.49
N GLY A 48 -12.16 -15.81 -9.09
CA GLY A 48 -11.25 -14.69 -9.03
C GLY A 48 -11.23 -14.05 -7.64
N TYR A 49 -10.08 -13.49 -7.26
CA TYR A 49 -10.01 -12.57 -6.13
C TYR A 49 -10.73 -11.26 -6.47
N ASP A 50 -11.19 -10.54 -5.45
CA ASP A 50 -11.77 -9.21 -5.63
C ASP A 50 -10.75 -8.27 -6.31
N PRO A 51 -11.06 -7.70 -7.48
CA PRO A 51 -10.13 -6.84 -8.20
C PRO A 51 -9.72 -5.59 -7.41
N ARG A 52 -10.56 -5.10 -6.49
CA ARG A 52 -10.20 -3.99 -5.60
C ARG A 52 -9.13 -4.42 -4.61
N LEU A 53 -9.29 -5.61 -4.03
CA LEU A 53 -8.31 -6.17 -3.11
C LEU A 53 -6.97 -6.41 -3.80
N VAL A 54 -7.01 -6.95 -5.02
CA VAL A 54 -5.81 -7.14 -5.85
C VAL A 54 -5.13 -5.79 -6.15
N ALA A 55 -5.89 -4.76 -6.51
CA ALA A 55 -5.34 -3.42 -6.78
C ALA A 55 -4.69 -2.81 -5.53
N ILE A 56 -5.34 -2.88 -4.36
CA ILE A 56 -4.79 -2.44 -3.08
C ILE A 56 -3.47 -3.16 -2.82
N CYS A 57 -3.45 -4.50 -2.91
CA CYS A 57 -2.24 -5.29 -2.69
C CYS A 57 -1.11 -4.93 -3.66
N CYS A 58 -1.42 -4.72 -4.95
CA CYS A 58 -0.42 -4.30 -5.94
C CYS A 58 0.20 -2.94 -5.60
N ILE A 59 -0.61 -1.95 -5.23
CA ILE A 59 -0.12 -0.61 -4.86
C ILE A 59 0.76 -0.69 -3.60
N LEU A 60 0.31 -1.42 -2.57
CA LEU A 60 1.08 -1.60 -1.34
C LEU A 60 2.41 -2.33 -1.60
N LYS A 61 2.40 -3.33 -2.47
CA LYS A 61 3.60 -4.08 -2.86
C LYS A 61 4.65 -3.16 -3.48
N VAL A 62 4.24 -2.33 -4.44
CA VAL A 62 5.13 -1.36 -5.09
C VAL A 62 5.62 -0.30 -4.10
N ALA A 63 4.74 0.23 -3.26
CA ALA A 63 5.08 1.30 -2.31
C ALA A 63 6.05 0.85 -1.21
N PHE A 64 5.89 -0.37 -0.71
CA PHE A 64 6.75 -0.90 0.37
C PHE A 64 7.91 -1.77 -0.13
N ASN A 65 8.04 -2.01 -1.44
CA ASN A 65 8.98 -2.97 -2.02
C ASN A 65 8.90 -4.35 -1.34
N LEU A 66 7.68 -4.84 -1.11
CA LEU A 66 7.40 -6.18 -0.58
C LEU A 66 7.41 -7.25 -1.69
#